data_AF-A0A2T4B195-F1
#
_entry.id   AF-A0A2T4B195-F1
#
_cell.length_a   1.000
_cell.length_b   1.000
_cell.length_c   1.000
_cell.angle_alpha   90.00
_cell.angle_beta   90.00
_cell.angle_gamma   90.00
#
_symmetry.space_group_name_H-M   'P 1'
#
loop_
_entity.id
_entity.type
_entity.pdbx_description
1 polymer ?
#
loop_
_entity_poly.entity_id
_entity_poly.type
_entity_poly.pdbx_seq_one_letter_code
_entity_poly.pdbx_strand_id
1 'polypeptide(L)'
;MPSLIHTLILALGMLQVAAASAMASALASAELLPGDFRPDLYQRAVDAGLAGLCTCPNLVICLGEKSQCTQDNKGAIICCNMGQRAFNGQCADNTASLCADGTTVCSGQTQCVTDNNGLTFCCAAGQKGVNGRCISSSVNLCSDNQVMCSGATPQCTVNVSFTLNATTGGTPSTMVCCANGQKAFDGKCYPGNAKLVPCGINGPCDFGNGYYCAFAANNTAANCCKQDSYLKGTLCVKKP
;
A
#
# COMPACT_ATOMS: atom_id res chain seq x y z
N MET A 1 12.20 -41.83 48.47
CA MET A 1 11.16 -41.27 49.37
C MET A 1 11.03 -39.80 49.03
N PRO A 2 9.95 -39.35 48.38
CA PRO A 2 9.79 -37.95 48.05
C PRO A 2 9.67 -37.15 49.35
N SER A 3 10.41 -36.03 49.43
CA SER A 3 10.43 -35.17 50.63
C SER A 3 9.05 -34.56 50.83
N LEU A 4 8.59 -34.54 52.10
CA LEU A 4 7.30 -34.01 52.53
C LEU A 4 7.02 -32.59 51.99
N ILE A 5 8.07 -31.84 51.68
CA ILE A 5 8.03 -30.46 51.18
C ILE A 5 7.57 -30.43 49.70
N HIS A 6 7.98 -31.41 48.87
CA HIS A 6 7.57 -31.45 47.46
C HIS A 6 6.09 -31.82 47.29
N THR A 7 5.56 -32.69 48.15
CA THR A 7 4.13 -33.00 48.17
C THR A 7 3.28 -31.83 48.67
N LEU A 8 3.80 -31.02 49.60
CA LEU A 8 3.09 -29.85 50.12
C LEU A 8 2.98 -28.73 49.07
N ILE A 9 4.04 -28.49 48.29
CA ILE A 9 4.05 -27.47 47.24
C ILE A 9 3.11 -27.84 46.08
N LEU A 10 3.07 -29.11 45.66
CA LEU A 10 2.10 -29.56 44.66
C LEU A 10 0.65 -29.50 45.19
N ALA A 11 0.43 -29.82 46.47
CA ALA A 11 -0.90 -29.73 47.09
C ALA A 11 -1.38 -28.27 47.20
N LEU A 12 -0.52 -27.32 47.57
CA LEU A 12 -0.87 -25.89 47.57
C LEU A 12 -1.09 -25.35 46.15
N GLY A 13 -0.29 -25.77 45.17
CA GLY A 13 -0.45 -25.38 43.77
C GLY A 13 -1.78 -25.88 43.17
N MET A 14 -2.18 -27.12 43.48
CA MET A 14 -3.46 -27.66 43.03
C MET A 14 -4.66 -27.06 43.78
N LEU A 15 -4.50 -26.64 45.04
CA LEU A 15 -5.54 -25.94 45.79
C LEU A 15 -5.79 -24.52 45.25
N GLN A 16 -4.74 -23.81 44.83
CA GLN A 16 -4.85 -22.48 44.20
C GLN A 16 -5.53 -22.54 42.83
N VAL A 17 -5.22 -23.56 42.02
CA VAL A 17 -5.84 -23.75 40.71
C VAL A 17 -7.32 -24.18 40.84
N ALA A 18 -7.64 -25.05 41.79
CA ALA A 18 -9.02 -25.46 42.04
C ALA A 18 -9.91 -24.32 42.59
N ALA A 19 -9.34 -23.44 43.44
CA ALA A 19 -10.05 -22.26 43.94
C ALA A 19 -10.30 -21.24 42.83
N ALA A 20 -9.33 -21.02 41.95
CA ALA A 20 -9.47 -20.13 40.79
C ALA A 20 -10.54 -20.64 39.80
N SER A 21 -10.59 -21.94 39.51
CA SER A 21 -11.61 -22.51 38.62
C SER A 21 -13.01 -22.53 39.24
N ALA A 22 -13.13 -22.80 40.54
CA ALA A 22 -14.42 -22.81 41.24
C ALA A 22 -15.01 -21.39 41.38
N MET A 23 -14.15 -20.37 41.58
CA MET A 23 -14.58 -18.96 41.62
C MET A 23 -14.90 -18.41 40.24
N ALA A 24 -14.18 -18.81 39.18
CA ALA A 24 -14.54 -18.47 37.81
C ALA A 24 -15.91 -19.03 37.42
N SER A 25 -16.24 -20.26 37.84
CA SER A 25 -17.59 -20.82 37.65
C SER A 25 -18.66 -20.13 38.50
N ALA A 26 -18.32 -19.65 39.72
CA ALA A 26 -19.24 -18.93 40.58
C ALA A 26 -19.56 -17.51 40.04
N LEU A 27 -18.58 -16.82 39.45
CA LEU A 27 -18.82 -15.55 38.75
C LEU A 27 -19.59 -15.74 37.43
N ALA A 28 -19.37 -16.84 36.71
CA ALA A 28 -20.12 -17.14 35.48
C ALA A 28 -21.59 -17.53 35.75
N SER A 29 -21.92 -17.93 36.99
CA SER A 29 -23.26 -18.39 37.38
C SER A 29 -24.09 -17.33 38.13
N ALA A 30 -23.54 -16.13 38.37
CA ALA A 30 -24.28 -15.05 39.00
C ALA A 30 -25.00 -14.24 37.91
N GLU A 31 -26.35 -14.28 37.91
CA GLU A 31 -27.17 -13.34 37.14
C GLU A 31 -26.92 -11.92 37.67
N LEU A 32 -25.94 -11.24 37.06
CA LEU A 32 -25.61 -9.85 37.34
C LEU A 32 -26.67 -8.96 36.70
N LEU A 33 -27.63 -8.50 37.52
CA LEU A 33 -28.55 -7.45 37.14
C LEU A 33 -27.79 -6.12 36.95
N PRO A 34 -28.17 -5.29 35.96
CA PRO A 34 -27.50 -4.03 35.72
C PRO A 34 -27.69 -3.06 36.90
N GLY A 35 -26.60 -2.70 37.59
CA GLY A 35 -26.57 -1.64 38.60
C GLY A 35 -26.06 -2.02 40.00
N ASP A 36 -25.76 -3.29 40.26
CA ASP A 36 -25.33 -3.74 41.60
C ASP A 36 -23.79 -3.71 41.72
N PHE A 37 -23.22 -2.59 42.14
CA PHE A 37 -21.79 -2.52 42.50
C PHE A 37 -21.59 -3.23 43.83
N ARG A 38 -20.95 -4.39 43.80
CA ARG A 38 -20.68 -5.24 44.97
C ARG A 38 -19.23 -5.07 45.43
N PRO A 39 -18.95 -4.13 46.37
CA PRO A 39 -17.58 -3.82 46.81
C PRO A 39 -16.86 -5.01 47.47
N ASP A 40 -17.61 -6.00 47.95
CA ASP A 40 -17.11 -7.26 48.48
C ASP A 40 -16.47 -8.17 47.40
N LEU A 41 -17.02 -8.17 46.18
CA LEU A 41 -16.44 -8.88 45.03
C LEU A 41 -15.18 -8.18 44.52
N TYR A 42 -15.18 -6.84 44.53
CA TYR A 42 -14.02 -6.02 44.17
C TYR A 42 -12.84 -6.27 45.11
N GLN A 43 -13.09 -6.21 46.43
CA GLN A 43 -12.03 -6.43 47.42
C GLN A 43 -11.48 -7.87 47.35
N ARG A 44 -12.34 -8.88 47.15
CA ARG A 44 -11.90 -10.26 46.96
C ARG A 44 -11.05 -10.49 45.71
N ALA A 45 -11.32 -9.76 44.61
CA ALA A 45 -10.51 -9.83 43.41
C ALA A 45 -9.11 -9.19 43.63
N VAL A 46 -9.07 -8.05 44.32
CA VAL A 46 -7.82 -7.39 44.71
C VAL A 46 -7.00 -8.27 45.66
N ASP A 47 -7.63 -8.84 46.68
CA ASP A 47 -6.99 -9.71 47.67
C ASP A 47 -6.50 -11.04 47.08
N ALA A 48 -7.12 -11.52 45.98
CA ALA A 48 -6.69 -12.68 45.22
C ALA A 48 -5.52 -12.40 44.26
N GLY A 49 -4.94 -11.19 44.29
CA GLY A 49 -3.80 -10.82 43.46
C GLY A 49 -4.17 -10.49 42.00
N LEU A 50 -5.45 -10.23 41.70
CA LEU A 50 -5.86 -9.70 40.39
C LEU A 50 -5.55 -8.21 40.29
N ALA A 51 -4.27 -7.86 40.27
CA ALA A 51 -3.83 -6.58 39.75
C ALA A 51 -4.33 -6.43 38.30
N GLY A 52 -5.03 -5.33 38.00
CA GLY A 52 -5.56 -5.05 36.65
C GLY A 52 -7.05 -5.33 36.45
N LEU A 53 -7.87 -5.34 37.50
CA LEU A 53 -9.33 -5.31 37.38
C LEU A 53 -9.82 -3.93 36.94
N CYS A 54 -10.43 -3.82 35.76
CA CYS A 54 -11.13 -2.63 35.31
C CYS A 54 -12.59 -2.94 34.98
N THR A 55 -13.51 -2.22 35.62
CA THR A 55 -14.96 -2.29 35.32
C THR A 55 -15.30 -1.22 34.29
N CYS A 56 -15.74 -1.65 33.11
CA CYS A 56 -16.12 -0.78 32.01
C CYS A 56 -17.62 -0.42 32.05
N PRO A 57 -18.05 0.56 31.24
CA PRO A 57 -19.47 0.74 30.95
C PRO A 57 -20.14 -0.57 30.51
N ASN A 58 -21.41 -0.74 30.86
CA ASN A 58 -22.19 -1.98 30.65
C ASN A 58 -21.66 -3.22 31.39
N LEU A 59 -20.96 -3.04 32.51
CA LEU A 59 -20.50 -4.12 33.40
C LEU A 59 -19.51 -5.10 32.75
N VAL A 60 -18.81 -4.68 31.69
CA VAL A 60 -17.69 -5.49 31.15
C VAL A 60 -16.54 -5.45 32.14
N ILE A 61 -16.03 -6.63 32.51
CA ILE A 61 -14.92 -6.78 33.45
C ILE A 61 -13.66 -7.16 32.67
N CYS A 62 -12.67 -6.28 32.71
CA CYS A 62 -11.34 -6.48 32.12
C CYS A 62 -10.35 -6.91 33.20
N LEU A 63 -9.51 -7.91 32.91
CA LEU A 63 -8.62 -8.57 33.88
C LEU A 63 -7.21 -8.77 33.33
N GLY A 64 -6.22 -8.83 34.23
CA GLY A 64 -4.84 -9.19 33.90
C GLY A 64 -4.15 -8.17 33.00
N GLU A 65 -3.46 -8.64 31.95
CA GLU A 65 -2.73 -7.77 31.01
C GLU A 65 -3.67 -6.91 30.15
N LYS A 66 -4.93 -7.33 29.97
CA LYS A 66 -5.98 -6.60 29.24
C LYS A 66 -6.82 -5.75 30.18
N SER A 67 -6.16 -4.88 30.94
CA SER A 67 -6.79 -4.07 32.00
C SER A 67 -7.35 -2.73 31.52
N GLN A 68 -7.49 -2.48 30.21
CA GLN A 68 -8.07 -1.25 29.68
C GLN A 68 -9.38 -1.52 28.92
N CYS A 69 -10.40 -0.73 29.25
CA CYS A 69 -11.65 -0.68 28.49
C CYS A 69 -11.49 0.25 27.29
N THR A 70 -11.67 -0.27 26.08
CA THR A 70 -11.60 0.56 24.87
C THR A 70 -12.85 0.36 24.02
N GLN A 71 -13.49 1.46 23.63
CA GLN A 71 -14.63 1.41 22.74
C GLN A 71 -14.15 1.23 21.30
N ASP A 72 -14.71 0.24 20.63
CA ASP A 72 -14.47 -0.05 19.22
C ASP A 72 -15.26 0.88 18.29
N ASN A 73 -14.88 0.96 17.01
CA ASN A 73 -15.58 1.73 15.99
C ASN A 73 -17.01 1.25 15.68
N LYS A 74 -17.42 0.10 16.24
CA LYS A 74 -18.79 -0.43 16.20
C LYS A 74 -19.58 -0.20 17.50
N GLY A 75 -19.00 0.52 18.46
CA GLY A 75 -19.62 0.84 19.74
C GLY A 75 -19.48 -0.24 20.83
N ALA A 76 -18.89 -1.40 20.51
CA ALA A 76 -18.61 -2.45 21.48
C ALA A 76 -17.46 -2.05 22.41
N ILE A 77 -17.51 -2.47 23.68
CA ILE A 77 -16.40 -2.33 24.62
C ILE A 77 -15.53 -3.58 24.54
N ILE A 78 -14.23 -3.40 24.30
CA ILE A 78 -13.23 -4.47 24.22
C ILE A 78 -12.17 -4.25 25.30
N CYS A 79 -11.78 -5.34 25.97
CA CYS A 79 -10.66 -5.33 26.90
C CYS A 79 -9.33 -5.44 26.15
N CYS A 80 -8.52 -4.39 26.22
CA CYS A 80 -7.21 -4.32 25.58
C CYS A 80 -6.11 -4.07 26.60
N ASN A 81 -4.85 -4.28 26.20
CA ASN A 81 -3.73 -3.96 27.06
C ASN A 81 -3.66 -2.44 27.29
N MET A 82 -3.06 -2.03 28.39
CA MET A 82 -2.84 -0.61 28.67
C MET A 82 -2.11 0.08 27.51
N GLY A 83 -2.72 1.15 26.99
CA GLY A 83 -2.22 1.88 25.83
C GLY A 83 -2.68 1.34 24.48
N GLN A 84 -3.57 0.35 24.42
CA GLN A 84 -4.12 -0.16 23.16
C GLN A 84 -5.52 0.39 22.87
N ARG A 85 -5.86 0.42 21.58
CA ARG A 85 -7.17 0.84 21.05
C ARG A 85 -7.89 -0.35 20.44
N ALA A 86 -9.22 -0.29 20.38
CA ALA A 86 -10.02 -1.32 19.74
C ALA A 86 -10.47 -0.86 18.35
N PHE A 87 -10.31 -1.72 17.35
CA PHE A 87 -10.80 -1.57 16.00
C PHE A 87 -11.37 -2.90 15.50
N ASN A 88 -12.60 -2.91 14.98
CA ASN A 88 -13.31 -4.07 14.46
C ASN A 88 -13.26 -5.29 15.38
N GLY A 89 -13.42 -5.08 16.69
CA GLY A 89 -13.40 -6.10 17.73
C GLY A 89 -12.01 -6.62 18.12
N GLN A 90 -10.94 -5.98 17.64
CA GLN A 90 -9.55 -6.37 17.93
C GLN A 90 -8.76 -5.22 18.55
N CYS A 91 -7.80 -5.56 19.41
CA CYS A 91 -6.89 -4.58 20.00
C CYS A 91 -5.73 -4.27 19.04
N ALA A 92 -5.39 -3.00 18.92
CA ALA A 92 -4.28 -2.48 18.14
C ALA A 92 -3.49 -1.46 18.98
N ASP A 93 -2.28 -1.12 18.53
CA ASP A 93 -1.46 -0.11 19.19
C ASP A 93 -2.16 1.25 19.27
N ASN A 94 -1.81 2.07 20.27
CA ASN A 94 -2.39 3.41 20.46
C ASN A 94 -2.35 4.28 19.20
N THR A 95 -1.26 4.13 18.45
CA THR A 95 -0.96 4.93 17.27
C THR A 95 -1.64 4.39 16.02
N ALA A 96 -2.30 3.23 16.10
CA ALA A 96 -3.06 2.69 14.98
C ALA A 96 -4.30 3.55 14.70
N SER A 97 -4.71 3.58 13.43
CA SER A 97 -5.88 4.31 12.96
C SER A 97 -6.72 3.47 12.00
N LEU A 98 -8.04 3.68 12.07
CA LEU A 98 -9.00 3.10 11.14
C LEU A 98 -9.06 3.96 9.89
N CYS A 99 -8.98 3.33 8.73
CA CYS A 99 -9.12 4.00 7.44
C CYS A 99 -10.56 4.41 7.16
N ALA A 100 -10.74 5.29 6.18
CA ALA A 100 -12.05 5.80 5.79
C ALA A 100 -13.03 4.72 5.28
N ASP A 101 -12.51 3.55 4.88
CA ASP A 101 -13.31 2.39 4.50
C ASP A 101 -14.00 1.69 5.69
N GLY A 102 -13.69 2.09 6.93
CA GLY A 102 -14.27 1.55 8.15
C GLY A 102 -13.81 0.13 8.50
N THR A 103 -12.89 -0.46 7.74
CA THR A 103 -12.47 -1.86 7.92
C THR A 103 -10.96 -2.02 8.03
N THR A 104 -10.19 -1.26 7.25
CA THR A 104 -8.73 -1.34 7.25
C THR A 104 -8.16 -0.60 8.45
N VAL A 105 -7.27 -1.25 9.20
CA VAL A 105 -6.57 -0.68 10.35
C VAL A 105 -5.09 -0.62 10.05
N CYS A 106 -4.53 0.59 10.10
CA CYS A 106 -3.11 0.82 9.86
C CYS A 106 -2.38 1.13 11.16
N SER A 107 -1.18 0.57 11.32
CA SER A 107 -0.28 0.92 12.42
C SER A 107 0.14 2.39 12.33
N GLY A 108 0.58 2.99 13.44
CA GLY A 108 1.03 4.38 13.44
C GLY A 108 2.27 4.69 12.60
N GLN A 109 3.00 3.67 12.12
CA GLN A 109 4.13 3.84 11.19
C GLN A 109 3.70 3.83 9.72
N THR A 110 2.42 3.55 9.48
CA THR A 110 1.82 3.42 8.15
C THR A 110 0.65 4.38 8.02
N GLN A 111 0.29 4.69 6.78
CA GLN A 111 -0.85 5.53 6.44
C GLN A 111 -1.84 4.74 5.58
N CYS A 112 -3.13 5.05 5.75
CA CYS A 112 -4.18 4.56 4.89
C CYS A 112 -4.00 5.13 3.48
N VAL A 113 -4.04 4.26 2.48
CA VAL A 113 -4.01 4.67 1.08
C VAL A 113 -5.04 3.88 0.30
N THR A 114 -5.72 4.55 -0.63
CA THR A 114 -6.62 3.93 -1.60
C THR A 114 -5.96 3.97 -2.97
N ASP A 115 -5.91 2.84 -3.67
CA ASP A 115 -5.34 2.76 -5.02
C ASP A 115 -6.31 3.21 -6.12
N ASN A 116 -5.85 3.16 -7.36
CA ASN A 116 -6.63 3.48 -8.56
C ASN A 116 -7.77 2.48 -8.86
N ASN A 117 -7.86 1.35 -8.16
CA ASN A 117 -8.95 0.39 -8.26
C ASN A 117 -9.94 0.50 -7.07
N GLY A 118 -9.71 1.44 -6.16
CA GLY A 118 -10.54 1.65 -4.97
C GLY A 118 -10.19 0.73 -3.79
N LEU A 119 -9.10 -0.05 -3.87
CA LEU A 119 -8.65 -0.89 -2.77
C LEU A 119 -7.94 -0.03 -1.73
N THR A 120 -8.36 -0.12 -0.47
CA THR A 120 -7.72 0.58 0.66
C THR A 120 -6.79 -0.37 1.42
N PHE A 121 -5.57 0.09 1.72
CA PHE A 121 -4.55 -0.67 2.45
C PHE A 121 -3.51 0.27 3.08
N CYS A 122 -2.58 -0.29 3.86
CA CYS A 122 -1.59 0.46 4.61
C CYS A 122 -0.26 0.55 3.87
N CYS A 123 0.27 1.76 3.70
CA CYS A 123 1.59 2.00 3.13
C CYS A 123 2.48 2.80 4.08
N ALA A 124 3.80 2.78 3.86
CA ALA A 124 4.68 3.66 4.63
C ALA A 124 4.37 5.14 4.33
N ALA A 125 4.74 6.02 5.26
CA ALA A 125 4.59 7.46 5.05
C ALA A 125 5.27 7.92 3.74
N GLY A 126 4.58 8.73 2.95
CA GLY A 126 5.08 9.25 1.67
C GLY A 126 4.96 8.29 0.47
N GLN A 127 4.42 7.09 0.67
CA GLN A 127 4.05 6.17 -0.41
C GLN A 127 2.58 6.35 -0.83
N LYS A 128 2.26 5.97 -2.06
CA LYS A 128 0.89 5.91 -2.59
C LYS A 128 0.53 4.51 -3.08
N GLY A 129 -0.75 4.21 -3.19
CA GLY A 129 -1.28 2.94 -3.67
C GLY A 129 -1.49 2.97 -5.18
N VAL A 130 -0.96 1.99 -5.89
CA VAL A 130 -1.23 1.76 -7.31
C VAL A 130 -1.34 0.26 -7.55
N ASN A 131 -2.43 -0.17 -8.17
CA ASN A 131 -2.70 -1.58 -8.51
C ASN A 131 -2.43 -2.54 -7.33
N GLY A 132 -2.96 -2.20 -6.15
CA GLY A 132 -2.84 -2.96 -4.91
C GLY A 132 -1.45 -2.96 -4.27
N ARG A 133 -0.54 -2.06 -4.68
CA ARG A 133 0.83 -1.99 -4.16
C ARG A 133 1.21 -0.59 -3.69
N CYS A 134 2.03 -0.52 -2.65
CA CYS A 134 2.64 0.72 -2.21
C CYS A 134 3.81 1.08 -3.14
N ILE A 135 3.78 2.27 -3.70
CA ILE A 135 4.84 2.81 -4.56
C ILE A 135 5.28 4.18 -4.04
N SER A 136 6.48 4.61 -4.42
CA SER A 136 6.95 5.97 -4.12
C SER A 136 6.01 7.02 -4.70
N SER A 137 5.75 8.10 -3.95
CA SER A 137 4.97 9.25 -4.43
C SER A 137 5.55 9.90 -5.69
N SER A 138 6.86 9.74 -5.93
CA SER A 138 7.57 10.23 -7.13
C SER A 138 7.28 9.45 -8.43
N VAL A 139 6.57 8.32 -8.35
CA VAL A 139 6.20 7.52 -9.52
C VAL A 139 4.83 7.98 -10.01
N ASN A 140 4.68 8.32 -11.28
CA ASN A 140 3.40 8.74 -11.88
C ASN A 140 2.77 7.59 -12.66
N LEU A 141 1.51 7.25 -12.35
CA LEU A 141 0.72 6.33 -13.15
C LEU A 141 0.10 7.10 -14.32
N CYS A 142 0.25 6.57 -15.53
CA CYS A 142 -0.32 7.16 -16.73
C CYS A 142 -1.82 6.91 -16.82
N SER A 143 -2.50 7.67 -17.68
CA SER A 143 -3.95 7.58 -17.87
C SER A 143 -4.45 6.23 -18.39
N ASP A 144 -3.55 5.39 -18.90
CA ASP A 144 -3.86 4.02 -19.31
C ASP A 144 -3.88 3.03 -18.12
N ASN A 145 -3.55 3.49 -16.91
CA ASN A 145 -3.41 2.68 -15.69
C ASN A 145 -2.40 1.52 -15.78
N GLN A 146 -1.56 1.50 -16.82
CA GLN A 146 -0.57 0.46 -17.06
C GLN A 146 0.85 0.99 -16.90
N VAL A 147 1.14 2.15 -17.50
CA VAL A 147 2.49 2.70 -17.55
C VAL A 147 2.77 3.52 -16.30
N MET A 148 3.92 3.28 -15.68
CA MET A 148 4.39 4.01 -14.50
C MET A 148 5.73 4.70 -14.79
N CYS A 149 5.76 6.01 -14.66
CA CYS A 149 6.90 6.86 -14.99
C CYS A 149 7.58 7.42 -13.74
N SER A 150 8.91 7.42 -13.71
CA SER A 150 9.68 7.91 -12.55
C SER A 150 11.11 8.31 -12.94
N GLY A 151 11.82 8.93 -12.00
CA GLY A 151 13.24 9.27 -12.16
C GLY A 151 13.48 10.26 -13.31
N ALA A 152 14.40 9.92 -14.21
CA ALA A 152 14.81 10.77 -15.34
C ALA A 152 13.70 10.95 -16.41
N THR A 153 12.71 10.08 -16.42
CA THR A 153 11.56 10.14 -17.34
C THR A 153 10.25 10.12 -16.55
N PRO A 154 9.92 11.21 -15.83
CA PRO A 154 8.77 11.23 -14.92
C PRO A 154 7.43 11.50 -15.63
N GLN A 155 7.45 11.91 -16.90
CA GLN A 155 6.28 12.35 -17.64
C GLN A 155 5.66 11.20 -18.44
N CYS A 156 4.35 11.03 -18.28
CA CYS A 156 3.52 10.21 -19.16
C CYS A 156 3.27 10.97 -20.48
N THR A 157 3.72 10.40 -21.59
CA THR A 157 3.61 11.01 -22.91
C THR A 157 2.91 10.06 -23.86
N VAL A 158 1.94 10.59 -24.63
CA VAL A 158 1.29 9.82 -25.70
C VAL A 158 2.34 9.54 -26.78
N ASN A 159 2.58 8.26 -27.02
CA ASN A 159 3.39 7.77 -28.12
C ASN A 159 2.59 7.81 -29.40
N VAL A 160 2.94 8.72 -30.31
CA VAL A 160 2.31 8.81 -31.62
C VAL A 160 3.06 7.90 -32.58
N SER A 161 2.36 6.92 -33.14
CA SER A 161 2.96 6.04 -34.16
C SER A 161 2.70 6.60 -35.55
N PHE A 162 3.68 6.58 -36.46
CA PHE A 162 3.44 6.85 -37.90
C PHE A 162 3.18 5.57 -38.69
N THR A 163 3.47 4.41 -38.09
CA THR A 163 3.18 3.12 -38.68
C THR A 163 1.68 2.85 -38.55
N LEU A 164 0.96 2.86 -39.68
CA LEU A 164 -0.44 2.44 -39.74
C LEU A 164 -0.50 0.97 -39.36
N ASN A 165 -1.32 0.62 -38.36
CA ASN A 165 -1.64 -0.77 -38.12
C ASN A 165 -2.53 -1.24 -39.27
N ALA A 166 -1.97 -2.07 -40.15
CA ALA A 166 -2.66 -2.62 -41.33
C ALA A 166 -3.96 -3.36 -40.99
N THR A 167 -4.14 -3.77 -39.73
CA THR A 167 -5.30 -4.53 -39.26
C THR A 167 -6.43 -3.64 -38.72
N THR A 168 -6.11 -2.47 -38.16
CA THR A 168 -7.09 -1.58 -37.50
C THR A 168 -7.25 -0.24 -38.19
N GLY A 169 -6.46 0.07 -39.22
CA GLY A 169 -6.55 1.33 -39.97
C GLY A 169 -6.18 2.58 -39.18
N GLY A 170 -5.70 2.41 -37.94
CA GLY A 170 -5.33 3.49 -37.03
C GLY A 170 -3.88 3.36 -36.56
N THR A 171 -3.33 4.48 -36.08
CA THR A 171 -2.03 4.52 -35.42
C THR A 171 -2.23 4.18 -33.93
N PRO A 172 -1.69 3.06 -33.41
CA PRO A 172 -1.81 2.75 -32.00
C PRO A 172 -1.08 3.84 -31.19
N SER A 173 -1.83 4.53 -30.33
CA SER A 173 -1.29 5.43 -29.34
C SER A 173 -1.21 4.70 -28.00
N THR A 174 0.02 4.54 -27.50
CA THR A 174 0.29 4.01 -26.15
C THR A 174 0.87 5.11 -25.28
N MET A 175 0.85 4.96 -23.95
CA MET A 175 1.62 5.86 -23.10
C MET A 175 3.07 5.37 -23.03
N VAL A 176 4.03 6.29 -22.95
CA VAL A 176 5.43 6.00 -22.66
C VAL A 176 5.99 7.05 -21.70
N CYS A 177 7.09 6.71 -21.04
CA CYS A 177 7.75 7.62 -20.11
C CYS A 177 8.83 8.44 -20.81
N CYS A 178 8.69 9.76 -20.75
CA CYS A 178 9.68 10.71 -21.27
C CYS A 178 10.11 11.71 -20.20
N ALA A 179 11.19 12.45 -20.48
CA ALA A 179 11.55 13.60 -19.66
C ALA A 179 10.53 14.73 -19.82
N ASN A 180 10.49 15.65 -18.86
CA ASN A 180 9.57 16.78 -18.91
C ASN A 180 9.79 17.62 -20.18
N GLY A 181 8.69 17.94 -20.88
CA GLY A 181 8.71 18.74 -22.11
C GLY A 181 9.13 17.98 -23.36
N GLN A 182 9.31 16.66 -23.28
CA GLN A 182 9.52 15.80 -24.44
C GLN A 182 8.20 15.27 -25.00
N LYS A 183 8.24 14.92 -26.28
CA LYS A 183 7.16 14.22 -27.01
C LYS A 183 7.62 12.85 -27.44
N ALA A 184 6.69 11.91 -27.60
CA ALA A 184 7.01 10.54 -27.96
C ALA A 184 6.51 10.19 -29.37
N PHE A 185 7.40 9.57 -30.16
CA PHE A 185 7.09 9.07 -31.49
C PHE A 185 7.74 7.69 -31.69
N ASP A 186 6.97 6.72 -32.16
CA ASP A 186 7.40 5.32 -32.38
C ASP A 186 8.22 4.75 -31.19
N GLY A 187 7.75 5.03 -29.97
CA GLY A 187 8.34 4.54 -28.72
C GLY A 187 9.57 5.31 -28.25
N LYS A 188 10.04 6.33 -28.98
CA LYS A 188 11.20 7.15 -28.63
C LYS A 188 10.79 8.56 -28.19
N CYS A 189 11.51 9.12 -27.23
CA CYS A 189 11.28 10.48 -26.75
C CYS A 189 12.18 11.48 -27.48
N TYR A 190 11.59 12.61 -27.87
CA TYR A 190 12.24 13.70 -28.57
C TYR A 190 11.99 15.03 -27.83
N PRO A 191 12.88 16.03 -27.98
CA PRO A 191 12.59 17.39 -27.52
C PRO A 191 11.22 17.87 -28.03
N GLY A 192 10.45 18.56 -27.20
CA GLY A 192 9.11 19.04 -27.59
C GLY A 192 9.12 19.92 -28.85
N ASN A 193 10.19 20.68 -29.04
CA ASN A 193 10.44 21.54 -30.20
C ASN A 193 11.07 20.82 -31.42
N ALA A 194 11.38 19.52 -31.33
CA ALA A 194 11.96 18.78 -32.44
C ALA A 194 11.03 18.79 -33.66
N LYS A 195 11.54 19.02 -34.87
CA LYS A 195 10.73 19.02 -36.09
C LYS A 195 10.86 17.67 -36.76
N LEU A 196 10.02 16.73 -36.34
CA LEU A 196 10.12 15.33 -36.74
C LEU A 196 9.45 15.08 -38.10
N VAL A 197 10.14 14.34 -38.96
CA VAL A 197 9.64 13.89 -40.27
C VAL A 197 9.75 12.37 -40.32
N PRO A 198 8.68 11.63 -40.70
CA PRO A 198 8.72 10.17 -40.79
C PRO A 198 9.87 9.66 -41.67
N CYS A 199 10.59 8.62 -41.23
CA CYS A 199 11.70 8.04 -41.99
C CYS A 199 11.75 6.51 -41.97
N GLY A 200 10.69 5.91 -42.51
CA GLY A 200 10.55 4.46 -42.58
C GLY A 200 10.59 3.79 -41.20
N ILE A 201 10.99 2.53 -41.16
CA ILE A 201 10.96 1.70 -39.95
C ILE A 201 11.89 2.17 -38.82
N ASN A 202 12.88 3.01 -39.12
CA ASN A 202 13.90 3.42 -38.15
C ASN A 202 13.43 4.55 -37.20
N GLY A 203 12.24 5.11 -37.43
CA GLY A 203 11.71 6.25 -36.70
C GLY A 203 11.74 7.54 -37.52
N PRO A 204 11.29 8.66 -36.95
CA PRO A 204 11.37 9.94 -37.60
C PRO A 204 12.79 10.55 -37.51
N CYS A 205 13.12 11.40 -38.47
CA CYS A 205 14.30 12.26 -38.42
C CYS A 205 13.96 13.64 -37.87
N ASP A 206 14.86 14.24 -37.11
CA ASP A 206 14.71 15.61 -36.63
C ASP A 206 15.24 16.63 -37.65
N PHE A 207 14.33 17.11 -38.50
CA PHE A 207 14.61 18.14 -39.48
C PHE A 207 15.01 19.48 -38.85
N GLY A 208 14.59 19.75 -37.62
CA GLY A 208 14.95 20.96 -36.89
C GLY A 208 16.43 21.02 -36.54
N ASN A 209 17.06 19.84 -36.40
CA ASN A 209 18.49 19.69 -36.11
C ASN A 209 19.33 19.37 -37.35
N GLY A 210 18.81 19.69 -38.55
CA GLY A 210 19.54 19.55 -39.81
C GLY A 210 19.65 18.10 -40.31
N TYR A 211 18.74 17.21 -39.89
CA TYR A 211 18.61 15.88 -40.49
C TYR A 211 17.51 15.85 -41.54
N TYR A 212 17.56 14.91 -42.47
CA TYR A 212 16.49 14.65 -43.42
C TYR A 212 16.37 13.15 -43.64
N CYS A 213 15.20 12.70 -44.07
CA CYS A 213 15.02 11.31 -44.43
C CYS A 213 15.53 11.06 -45.85
N ALA A 214 16.54 10.20 -45.98
CA ALA A 214 17.05 9.76 -47.26
C ALA A 214 16.59 8.32 -47.55
N PHE A 215 16.16 8.06 -48.78
CA PHE A 215 15.78 6.75 -49.25
C PHE A 215 16.81 6.23 -50.27
N ALA A 216 17.16 4.95 -50.18
CA ALA A 216 17.91 4.28 -51.24
C ALA A 216 17.07 4.25 -52.54
N ALA A 217 17.73 4.13 -53.70
CA ALA A 217 17.12 4.23 -55.04
C ALA A 217 15.99 3.21 -55.35
N ASN A 218 15.69 2.32 -54.41
CA ASN A 218 14.66 1.28 -54.46
C ASN A 218 13.65 1.36 -53.30
N ASN A 219 13.65 2.44 -52.52
CA ASN A 219 12.80 2.63 -51.33
C ASN A 219 12.92 1.55 -50.24
N THR A 220 13.92 0.67 -50.27
CA THR A 220 14.00 -0.46 -49.31
C THR A 220 14.62 -0.10 -47.97
N ALA A 221 15.37 1.01 -47.89
CA ALA A 221 16.00 1.46 -46.67
C ALA A 221 15.95 2.99 -46.56
N ALA A 222 15.29 3.47 -45.51
CA ALA A 222 15.24 4.87 -45.12
C ALA A 222 16.25 5.11 -44.00
N ASN A 223 17.05 6.18 -44.11
CA ASN A 223 18.04 6.54 -43.11
C ASN A 223 18.05 8.05 -42.85
N CYS A 224 18.27 8.45 -41.60
CA CYS A 224 18.38 9.86 -41.24
C CYS A 224 19.79 10.37 -41.54
N CYS A 225 19.93 11.18 -42.59
CA CYS A 225 21.19 11.80 -42.96
C CYS A 225 21.20 13.27 -42.57
N LYS A 226 22.39 13.82 -42.26
CA LYS A 226 22.56 15.27 -42.11
C LYS A 226 22.40 15.98 -43.45
N GLN A 227 21.90 17.21 -43.46
CA GLN A 227 21.70 18.01 -44.68
C GLN A 227 22.98 18.24 -45.50
N ASP A 228 24.15 18.21 -44.86
CA ASP A 228 25.48 18.28 -45.50
C ASP A 228 25.97 16.91 -46.01
N SER A 229 25.14 15.88 -45.96
CA SER A 229 25.44 14.51 -46.37
C SER A 229 24.44 14.01 -47.42
N TYR A 230 24.76 12.91 -48.08
CA TYR A 230 23.89 12.17 -48.98
C TYR A 230 23.95 10.67 -48.70
N LEU A 231 22.90 9.94 -49.04
CA LEU A 231 22.87 8.49 -48.85
C LEU A 231 23.65 7.80 -49.99
N LYS A 232 24.65 6.99 -49.64
CA LYS A 232 25.40 6.13 -50.57
C LYS A 232 25.31 4.68 -50.08
N GLY A 233 24.54 3.87 -50.78
CA GLY A 233 24.17 2.53 -50.30
C GLY A 233 23.30 2.63 -49.04
N THR A 234 23.81 2.17 -47.90
CA THR A 234 23.14 2.24 -46.59
C THR A 234 23.70 3.31 -45.66
N LEU A 235 24.75 4.03 -46.08
CA LEU A 235 25.50 4.97 -45.24
C LEU A 235 25.28 6.42 -45.69
N CYS A 236 25.19 7.34 -44.72
CA CYS A 236 25.21 8.77 -44.97
C CYS A 236 26.65 9.24 -45.13
N VAL A 237 26.99 9.77 -46.30
CA VAL A 237 28.33 10.24 -46.67
C VAL A 237 28.31 11.75 -46.80
N LYS A 238 29.29 12.43 -46.21
CA LYS A 238 29.40 13.90 -46.29
C LYS A 238 29.58 14.34 -47.75
N LYS A 239 28.92 15.43 -48.12
CA LYS A 239 29.10 16.07 -49.42
C LYS A 239 30.54 16.63 -49.50
N PRO A 240 31.19 16.51 -50.67
CA PRO A 240 32.50 17.12 -50.90
C PRO A 240 32.45 18.64 -50.79
#